data_AF-H6MS49-F1
#
_entry.id   AF-H6MS49-F1
#
_cell.length_a   1.000
_cell.length_b   1.000
_cell.length_c   1.000
_cell.angle_alpha   90.00
_cell.angle_beta   90.00
_cell.angle_gamma   90.00
#
_symmetry.space_group_name_H-M   'P 1'
#
loop_
_entity.id
_entity.type
_entity.pdbx_description
1 polymer ?
#
loop_
_entity_poly.entity_id
_entity_poly.type
_entity_poly.pdbx_seq_one_letter_code
_entity_poly.pdbx_strand_id
1 'polypeptide(L)'
;MDATDTSPISAGAPLRPAAYLSRIGVTEVAADPADLVVAIATAQHRRIPFENLGIHLGTPVEVDPRVIVDRLVDGRRGGICYELNGLLLLALRALGIDAHAVGAKVENAAGLGPPLGHMAVLAQVGAEQWLVDVGFGGEMVCRPIDLDSVAERRIEFDSAAYLLEPCTRELAEFEAMAWWHSTSPRSRFTGSLIATLPVDGGRVSITGGADDYRLIVTDARGTRTESDLDHRAALDVCRRVLRLDIDELPSLPLGSVRDRSHSGRHGVGNGNPR
;
A
#
# COMPACT_ATOMS: atom_id res chain seq x y z
N MET A 1 31.55 -4.51 29.40
CA MET A 1 32.51 -4.16 28.32
C MET A 1 32.12 -5.03 27.15
N ASP A 2 30.95 -4.75 26.60
CA ASP A 2 30.74 -3.85 25.46
C ASP A 2 31.25 -4.50 24.18
N ALA A 3 30.33 -5.24 23.55
CA ALA A 3 30.45 -5.70 22.18
C ALA A 3 29.22 -5.15 21.45
N THR A 4 29.32 -3.89 21.06
CA THR A 4 28.52 -3.35 19.97
C THR A 4 28.97 -4.05 18.70
N ASP A 5 28.30 -5.16 18.37
CA ASP A 5 28.37 -5.75 17.03
C ASP A 5 27.61 -4.82 16.08
N THR A 6 28.27 -3.72 15.70
CA THR A 6 27.89 -2.93 14.54
C THR A 6 28.46 -3.61 13.31
N SER A 7 27.90 -4.76 12.96
CA SER A 7 28.06 -5.30 11.62
C SER A 7 27.64 -4.22 10.62
N PRO A 8 28.46 -3.93 9.59
CA PRO A 8 28.24 -2.78 8.73
C PRO A 8 26.93 -2.95 7.96
N ILE A 9 26.01 -1.98 8.12
CA ILE A 9 24.88 -1.81 7.23
C ILE A 9 25.45 -1.73 5.81
N SER A 10 25.23 -2.78 5.02
CA SER A 10 25.76 -2.93 3.67
C SER A 10 25.52 -1.67 2.85
N ALA A 11 26.61 -1.03 2.40
CA ALA A 11 26.59 0.04 1.41
C ALA A 11 26.04 -0.54 0.10
N GLY A 12 24.71 -0.51 -0.06
CA GLY A 12 24.01 -1.15 -1.17
C GLY A 12 22.56 -1.53 -0.85
N ALA A 13 22.19 -1.65 0.43
CA ALA A 13 20.82 -1.90 0.85
C ALA A 13 19.88 -0.76 0.39
N PRO A 14 18.69 -1.08 -0.16
CA PRO A 14 17.79 -0.07 -0.73
C PRO A 14 17.22 0.88 0.34
N LEU A 15 17.08 0.43 1.59
CA LEU A 15 16.52 1.24 2.68
C LEU A 15 17.58 1.64 3.70
N ARG A 16 17.60 2.94 4.05
CA ARG A 16 18.35 3.47 5.20
C ARG A 16 17.43 3.51 6.43
N PRO A 17 17.72 2.75 7.52
CA PRO A 17 16.85 2.71 8.71
C PRO A 17 16.52 4.10 9.27
N ALA A 18 17.51 4.99 9.38
CA ALA A 18 17.31 6.33 9.93
C ALA A 18 16.29 7.17 9.13
N ALA A 19 16.29 7.08 7.80
CA ALA A 19 15.34 7.81 6.94
C ALA A 19 13.92 7.27 7.11
N TYR A 20 13.78 5.94 7.17
CA TYR A 20 12.51 5.27 7.44
C TYR A 20 11.95 5.63 8.82
N LEU A 21 12.75 5.49 9.88
CA LEU A 21 12.35 5.80 11.25
C LEU A 21 11.90 7.27 11.38
N SER A 22 12.60 8.19 10.71
CA SER A 22 12.18 9.60 10.61
C SER A 22 10.84 9.75 9.89
N ARG A 23 10.63 9.05 8.76
CA ARG A 23 9.37 9.07 7.99
C ARG A 23 8.15 8.62 8.79
N ILE A 24 8.33 7.66 9.70
CA ILE A 24 7.28 7.14 10.58
C ILE A 24 7.29 7.78 11.98
N GLY A 25 8.21 8.72 12.24
CA GLY A 25 8.27 9.47 13.50
C GLY A 25 8.71 8.64 14.72
N VAL A 26 9.50 7.59 14.51
CA VAL A 26 10.09 6.77 15.58
C VAL A 26 11.48 7.30 15.90
N THR A 27 11.72 7.68 17.16
CA THR A 27 13.02 8.21 17.62
C THR A 27 13.84 7.17 18.38
N GLU A 28 13.20 6.15 18.94
CA GLU A 28 13.84 5.08 19.69
C GLU A 28 13.31 3.74 19.17
N VAL A 29 14.24 2.81 18.94
CA VAL A 29 13.92 1.46 18.47
C VAL A 29 13.92 0.54 19.69
N ALA A 30 12.84 -0.21 19.87
CA ALA A 30 12.73 -1.18 20.96
C ALA A 30 13.80 -2.27 20.82
N ALA A 31 14.37 -2.70 21.95
CA ALA A 31 15.38 -3.76 21.96
C ALA A 31 14.76 -5.16 21.83
N ASP A 32 13.55 -5.35 22.34
CA ASP A 32 12.81 -6.59 22.20
C ASP A 32 12.23 -6.73 20.77
N PRO A 33 12.43 -7.86 20.07
CA PRO A 33 11.94 -8.05 18.71
C PRO A 33 10.41 -7.94 18.56
N ALA A 34 9.63 -8.40 19.54
CA ALA A 34 8.17 -8.32 19.47
C ALA A 34 7.72 -6.86 19.60
N ASP A 35 8.26 -6.15 20.60
CA ASP A 35 7.98 -4.73 20.79
C ASP A 35 8.41 -3.89 19.58
N LEU A 36 9.55 -4.24 18.95
CA LEU A 36 10.03 -3.59 17.74
C LEU A 36 9.04 -3.77 16.58
N VAL A 37 8.62 -5.01 16.30
CA VAL A 37 7.67 -5.30 15.21
C VAL A 37 6.36 -4.53 15.41
N VAL A 38 5.80 -4.59 16.61
CA VAL A 38 4.55 -3.90 16.96
C VAL A 38 4.70 -2.38 16.82
N ALA A 39 5.78 -1.80 17.35
CA ALA A 39 6.01 -0.36 17.33
C ALA A 39 6.18 0.16 15.90
N ILE A 40 6.98 -0.51 15.07
CA ILE A 40 7.26 -0.11 13.70
C ILE A 40 6.02 -0.24 12.82
N ALA A 41 5.29 -1.36 12.91
CA ALA A 41 4.05 -1.56 12.16
C ALA A 41 3.00 -0.49 12.53
N THR A 42 2.79 -0.26 13.82
CA THR A 42 1.85 0.76 14.32
C THR A 42 2.21 2.16 13.84
N ALA A 43 3.49 2.53 13.94
CA ALA A 43 3.96 3.84 13.54
C ALA A 43 3.84 4.05 12.03
N GLN A 44 4.18 3.06 11.21
CA GLN A 44 4.00 3.12 9.76
C GLN A 44 2.52 3.28 9.40
N HIS A 45 1.64 2.43 9.96
CA HIS A 45 0.21 2.46 9.66
C HIS A 45 -0.44 3.81 9.98
N ARG A 46 0.05 4.51 11.00
CA ARG A 46 -0.42 5.85 11.42
C ARG A 46 0.20 7.02 10.68
N ARG A 47 1.25 6.80 9.86
CA ARG A 47 2.03 7.89 9.24
C ARG A 47 2.15 7.81 7.74
N ILE A 48 1.99 6.62 7.15
CA ILE A 48 2.06 6.41 5.70
C ILE A 48 0.66 6.00 5.23
N PRO A 49 -0.01 6.84 4.44
CA PRO A 49 -1.39 6.58 4.04
C PRO A 49 -1.47 5.45 3.02
N PHE A 50 -2.62 4.76 3.03
CA PHE A 50 -3.02 3.94 1.90
C PHE A 50 -3.60 4.84 0.82
N GLU A 51 -3.04 4.82 -0.38
CA GLU A 51 -3.48 5.69 -1.48
C GLU A 51 -3.21 5.10 -2.86
N ASN A 52 -4.03 5.50 -3.84
CA ASN A 52 -3.85 5.18 -5.25
C ASN A 52 -3.88 6.41 -6.18
N LEU A 53 -3.57 7.60 -5.66
CA LEU A 53 -3.57 8.85 -6.43
C LEU A 53 -2.60 8.76 -7.62
N GLY A 54 -1.42 8.15 -7.42
CA GLY A 54 -0.44 7.96 -8.49
C GLY A 54 -0.99 7.17 -9.68
N ILE A 55 -1.84 6.17 -9.43
CA ILE A 55 -2.48 5.35 -10.48
C ILE A 55 -3.34 6.24 -11.38
N HIS A 56 -4.11 7.15 -10.78
CA HIS A 56 -4.96 8.11 -11.50
C HIS A 56 -4.18 9.24 -12.18
N LEU A 57 -2.92 9.45 -11.80
CA LEU A 57 -1.97 10.33 -12.48
C LEU A 57 -1.11 9.57 -13.52
N GLY A 58 -1.43 8.31 -13.81
CA GLY A 58 -0.73 7.50 -14.81
C GLY A 58 0.63 6.98 -14.35
N THR A 59 0.88 6.95 -13.04
CA THR A 59 2.06 6.32 -12.43
C THR A 59 1.68 4.91 -11.95
N PRO A 60 2.17 3.84 -12.62
CA PRO A 60 1.93 2.46 -12.17
C PRO A 60 2.49 2.20 -10.78
N VAL A 61 2.04 1.10 -10.17
CA VAL A 61 2.60 0.59 -8.91
C VAL A 61 3.78 -0.30 -9.24
N GLU A 62 4.92 0.02 -8.65
CA GLU A 62 6.19 -0.68 -8.82
C GLU A 62 6.56 -1.41 -7.53
N VAL A 63 7.19 -2.59 -7.65
CA VAL A 63 7.60 -3.42 -6.51
C VAL A 63 9.11 -3.43 -6.29
N ASP A 64 9.87 -2.70 -7.11
CA ASP A 64 11.30 -2.55 -6.94
C ASP A 64 11.61 -1.88 -5.59
N PRO A 65 12.49 -2.47 -4.75
CA PRO A 65 12.79 -1.93 -3.43
C PRO A 65 13.25 -0.47 -3.41
N ARG A 66 14.01 0.00 -4.41
CA ARG A 66 14.47 1.38 -4.47
C ARG A 66 13.32 2.31 -4.83
N VAL A 67 12.49 1.93 -5.80
CA VAL A 67 11.32 2.72 -6.19
C VAL A 67 10.33 2.87 -5.04
N ILE A 68 10.09 1.79 -4.26
CA ILE A 68 9.25 1.84 -3.06
C ILE A 68 9.81 2.86 -2.05
N VAL A 69 11.11 2.78 -1.74
CA VAL A 69 11.76 3.67 -0.76
C VAL A 69 11.74 5.12 -1.24
N ASP A 70 12.17 5.37 -2.47
CA ASP A 70 12.20 6.71 -3.07
C ASP A 70 10.81 7.35 -3.03
N ARG A 71 9.76 6.59 -3.31
CA ARG A 71 8.38 7.09 -3.31
C ARG A 71 7.83 7.34 -1.91
N LEU A 72 7.89 6.34 -1.02
CA LEU A 72 7.17 6.39 0.26
C LEU A 72 7.97 7.14 1.35
N VAL A 73 9.30 7.03 1.32
CA VAL A 73 10.19 7.66 2.31
C VAL A 73 10.61 9.05 1.84
N ASP A 74 11.32 9.12 0.71
CA ASP A 74 11.92 10.39 0.25
C ASP A 74 10.86 11.31 -0.38
N GLY A 75 9.97 10.76 -1.22
CA GLY A 75 8.83 11.48 -1.81
C GLY A 75 7.63 11.65 -0.90
N ARG A 76 7.69 11.10 0.33
CA ARG A 76 6.64 11.22 1.37
C ARG A 76 5.23 10.89 0.87
N ARG A 77 5.12 9.94 -0.05
CA ARG A 77 3.85 9.45 -0.57
C ARG A 77 3.28 8.32 0.30
N GLY A 78 2.14 7.81 -0.12
CA GLY A 78 1.62 6.52 0.30
C GLY A 78 1.72 5.51 -0.84
N GLY A 79 0.96 4.43 -0.73
CA GLY A 79 0.80 3.45 -1.78
C GLY A 79 -0.31 2.45 -1.48
N ILE A 80 -0.40 1.41 -2.30
CA ILE A 80 -1.25 0.24 -2.01
C ILE A 80 -0.45 -0.88 -1.33
N CYS A 81 -1.05 -2.05 -1.12
CA CYS A 81 -0.49 -3.12 -0.29
C CYS A 81 0.95 -3.53 -0.67
N TYR A 82 1.30 -3.59 -1.96
CA TYR A 82 2.65 -3.96 -2.39
C TYR A 82 3.71 -2.95 -1.95
N GLU A 83 3.43 -1.65 -2.08
CA GLU A 83 4.37 -0.60 -1.70
C GLU A 83 4.44 -0.48 -0.17
N LEU A 84 3.30 -0.53 0.52
CA LEU A 84 3.23 -0.37 1.98
C LEU A 84 3.87 -1.56 2.71
N ASN A 85 3.45 -2.78 2.38
CA ASN A 85 4.01 -3.98 3.02
C ASN A 85 5.41 -4.30 2.46
N GLY A 86 5.74 -3.88 1.25
CA GLY A 86 7.11 -3.90 0.74
C GLY A 86 8.05 -2.99 1.53
N LEU A 87 7.64 -1.75 1.83
CA LEU A 87 8.41 -0.86 2.69
C LEU A 87 8.58 -1.44 4.10
N LEU A 88 7.51 -2.00 4.67
CA LEU A 88 7.58 -2.64 5.99
C LEU A 88 8.54 -3.83 5.98
N LEU A 89 8.49 -4.68 4.95
CA LEU A 89 9.41 -5.81 4.78
C LEU A 89 10.88 -5.34 4.75
N LEU A 90 11.17 -4.31 3.96
CA LEU A 90 12.51 -3.72 3.88
C LEU A 90 12.97 -3.15 5.22
N ALA A 91 12.06 -2.49 5.96
CA ALA A 91 12.34 -1.92 7.27
C ALA A 91 12.63 -2.99 8.31
N LEU A 92 11.79 -4.02 8.42
CA LEU A 92 11.99 -5.12 9.35
C LEU A 92 13.32 -5.83 9.11
N ARG A 93 13.64 -6.15 7.84
CA ARG A 93 14.94 -6.74 7.46
C ARG A 93 16.11 -5.83 7.82
N ALA A 94 16.00 -4.53 7.54
CA ALA A 94 17.06 -3.57 7.84
C ALA A 94 17.25 -3.32 9.35
N LEU A 95 16.23 -3.64 10.16
CA LEU A 95 16.27 -3.62 11.63
C LEU A 95 16.62 -4.98 12.24
N GLY A 96 17.01 -5.97 11.43
CA GLY A 96 17.49 -7.27 11.88
C GLY A 96 16.40 -8.31 12.16
N ILE A 97 15.14 -8.04 11.81
CA ILE A 97 14.06 -9.03 11.88
C ILE A 97 14.10 -9.90 10.62
N ASP A 98 14.12 -11.21 10.80
CA ASP A 98 13.91 -12.15 9.70
C ASP A 98 12.45 -12.06 9.24
N ALA A 99 12.25 -11.60 8.00
CA ALA A 99 10.94 -11.28 7.48
C ALA A 99 10.82 -11.64 6.00
N HIS A 100 9.62 -12.07 5.61
CA HIS A 100 9.30 -12.53 4.25
C HIS A 100 7.97 -11.95 3.78
N ALA A 101 7.82 -11.75 2.47
CA ALA A 101 6.52 -11.44 1.91
C ALA A 101 5.63 -12.70 1.90
N VAL A 102 4.32 -12.51 2.01
CA VAL A 102 3.32 -13.55 1.78
C VAL A 102 2.20 -12.98 0.90
N GLY A 103 1.74 -13.78 -0.06
CA GLY A 103 0.62 -13.43 -0.92
C GLY A 103 -0.72 -13.79 -0.29
N ALA A 104 -1.78 -13.11 -0.70
CA ALA A 104 -3.14 -13.45 -0.30
C ALA A 104 -4.15 -13.19 -1.43
N LYS A 105 -5.28 -13.90 -1.37
CA LYS A 105 -6.46 -13.66 -2.20
C LYS A 105 -7.46 -12.85 -1.40
N VAL A 106 -7.78 -11.64 -1.87
CA VAL A 106 -8.83 -10.81 -1.25
C VAL A 106 -10.19 -11.42 -1.55
N GLU A 107 -11.01 -11.63 -0.53
CA GLU A 107 -12.38 -12.08 -0.66
C GLU A 107 -13.34 -10.90 -0.57
N ASN A 108 -14.31 -10.87 -1.47
CA ASN A 108 -15.42 -9.92 -1.46
C ASN A 108 -16.73 -10.63 -1.81
N ALA A 109 -17.81 -9.87 -2.00
CA ALA A 109 -19.13 -10.43 -2.34
C ALA A 109 -19.16 -11.31 -3.61
N ALA A 110 -18.21 -11.14 -4.53
CA ALA A 110 -18.06 -11.95 -5.73
C ALA A 110 -17.15 -13.19 -5.54
N GLY A 111 -16.62 -13.41 -4.33
CA GLY A 111 -15.74 -14.51 -3.96
C GLY A 111 -14.26 -14.11 -3.86
N LEU A 112 -13.38 -15.12 -3.92
CA LEU A 112 -11.94 -14.96 -3.84
C LEU A 112 -11.37 -14.35 -5.12
N GLY A 113 -10.55 -13.31 -4.96
CA GLY A 113 -9.80 -12.67 -6.02
C GLY A 113 -8.61 -13.51 -6.54
N PRO A 114 -7.79 -12.93 -7.44
CA PRO A 114 -6.63 -13.61 -8.00
C PRO A 114 -5.57 -13.89 -6.93
N PRO A 115 -4.70 -14.90 -7.15
CA PRO A 115 -3.49 -15.09 -6.33
C PRO A 115 -2.63 -13.82 -6.34
N LEU A 116 -1.85 -13.60 -5.28
CA LEU A 116 -1.01 -12.41 -5.10
C LEU A 116 -1.80 -11.08 -5.14
N GLY A 117 -3.14 -11.14 -5.01
CA GLY A 117 -4.03 -9.97 -5.03
C GLY A 117 -3.90 -9.08 -3.79
N HIS A 118 -3.22 -9.56 -2.76
CA HIS A 118 -2.76 -8.78 -1.62
C HIS A 118 -1.39 -9.29 -1.18
N MET A 119 -0.58 -8.41 -0.62
CA MET A 119 0.71 -8.74 -0.03
C MET A 119 0.65 -8.40 1.46
N ALA A 120 1.15 -9.27 2.32
CA ALA A 120 1.43 -8.99 3.73
C ALA A 120 2.87 -9.44 4.07
N VAL A 121 3.28 -9.30 5.34
CA VAL A 121 4.61 -9.69 5.83
C VAL A 121 4.50 -10.76 6.90
N LEU A 122 5.36 -11.76 6.83
CA LEU A 122 5.61 -12.73 7.91
C LEU A 122 6.92 -12.34 8.58
N ALA A 123 6.91 -12.11 9.89
CA ALA A 123 8.07 -11.74 10.69
C ALA A 123 8.37 -12.82 11.73
N GLN A 124 9.62 -13.26 11.85
CA GLN A 124 10.04 -14.21 12.87
C GLN A 124 10.32 -13.47 14.19
N VAL A 125 9.59 -13.83 15.25
CA VAL A 125 9.72 -13.25 16.60
C VAL A 125 9.95 -14.38 17.58
N GLY A 126 11.21 -14.59 17.97
CA GLY A 126 11.59 -15.75 18.77
C GLY A 126 11.27 -17.06 18.04
N ALA A 127 10.44 -17.91 18.65
CA ALA A 127 9.99 -19.17 18.06
C ALA A 127 8.70 -19.04 17.22
N GLU A 128 8.05 -17.88 17.24
CA GLU A 128 6.76 -17.66 16.59
C GLU A 128 6.91 -16.92 15.25
N GLN A 129 6.01 -17.22 14.32
CA GLN A 129 5.83 -16.42 13.11
C GLN A 129 4.66 -15.46 13.33
N TRP A 130 4.88 -14.19 13.00
CA TRP A 130 3.89 -13.13 13.12
C TRP A 130 3.43 -12.66 11.75
N LEU A 131 2.12 -12.56 11.55
CA LEU A 131 1.53 -11.85 10.42
C LEU A 131 1.50 -10.36 10.74
N VAL A 132 2.09 -9.56 9.87
CA VAL A 132 2.10 -8.09 9.95
C VAL A 132 1.60 -7.52 8.62
N ASP A 133 0.54 -6.72 8.69
CA ASP A 133 -0.10 -6.12 7.53
C ASP A 133 -0.55 -4.70 7.85
N VAL A 134 0.14 -3.73 7.25
CA VAL A 134 -0.16 -2.30 7.35
C VAL A 134 -0.79 -1.75 6.07
N GLY A 135 -1.02 -2.63 5.08
CA GLY A 135 -1.28 -2.28 3.69
C GLY A 135 -2.64 -2.69 3.14
N PHE A 136 -3.54 -3.27 3.95
CA PHE A 136 -4.90 -3.64 3.50
C PHE A 136 -5.81 -2.43 3.23
N GLY A 137 -5.48 -1.26 3.78
CA GLY A 137 -6.25 -0.01 3.65
C GLY A 137 -7.33 0.20 4.73
N GLY A 138 -7.60 -0.84 5.54
CA GLY A 138 -8.43 -0.80 6.73
C GLY A 138 -7.57 -0.85 8.00
N GLU A 139 -8.00 -1.66 8.97
CA GLU A 139 -7.24 -1.91 10.20
C GLU A 139 -5.95 -2.69 9.93
N MET A 140 -4.94 -2.43 10.74
CA MET A 140 -3.68 -3.16 10.73
C MET A 140 -3.83 -4.54 11.36
N VAL A 141 -3.08 -5.53 10.87
CA VAL A 141 -2.91 -6.83 11.53
C VAL A 141 -1.48 -6.94 12.04
N CYS A 142 -1.30 -7.37 13.28
CA CYS A 142 0.01 -7.65 13.87
C CYS A 142 -0.17 -8.69 14.98
N ARG A 143 -0.03 -9.97 14.67
CA ARG A 143 -0.25 -11.07 15.62
C ARG A 143 0.48 -12.35 15.22
N PRO A 144 0.73 -13.27 16.16
CA PRO A 144 1.17 -14.62 15.82
C PRO A 144 0.21 -15.32 14.85
N ILE A 145 0.77 -16.17 13.99
CA ILE A 145 0.05 -17.02 13.05
C ILE A 145 0.76 -18.35 12.85
N ASP A 146 -0.01 -19.41 12.66
CA ASP A 146 0.45 -20.66 12.07
C ASP A 146 0.03 -20.72 10.59
N LEU A 147 1.00 -20.63 9.67
CA LEU A 147 0.73 -20.68 8.23
C LEU A 147 0.26 -22.07 7.75
N ASP A 148 0.59 -23.13 8.47
CA ASP A 148 0.12 -24.50 8.18
C ASP A 148 -1.33 -24.69 8.63
N SER A 149 -1.80 -23.89 9.60
CA SER A 149 -3.20 -23.85 10.03
C SER A 149 -4.09 -23.20 8.97
N VAL A 150 -4.91 -24.03 8.29
CA VAL A 150 -5.87 -23.55 7.27
C VAL A 150 -6.84 -22.51 7.83
N ALA A 151 -7.26 -22.67 9.09
CA ALA A 151 -8.19 -21.75 9.75
C ALA A 151 -7.55 -20.37 9.97
N GLU A 152 -6.28 -20.34 10.37
CA GLU A 152 -5.59 -19.08 10.68
C GLU A 152 -5.18 -18.28 9.44
N ARG A 153 -5.11 -18.94 8.27
CA ARG A 153 -4.82 -18.28 6.99
C ARG A 153 -5.94 -17.36 6.50
N ARG A 154 -7.15 -17.47 7.05
CA ARG A 154 -8.24 -16.56 6.73
C ARG A 154 -8.23 -15.40 7.71
N ILE A 155 -7.99 -14.20 7.20
CA ILE A 155 -7.94 -12.97 7.98
C ILE A 155 -9.21 -12.18 7.70
N GLU A 156 -10.00 -11.92 8.73
CA GLU A 156 -11.30 -11.27 8.63
C GLU A 156 -11.26 -9.84 9.18
N PHE A 157 -11.98 -8.97 8.50
CA PHE A 157 -12.27 -7.59 8.84
C PHE A 157 -13.77 -7.38 8.76
N ASP A 158 -14.29 -6.28 9.30
CA ASP A 158 -15.73 -6.00 9.37
C ASP A 158 -16.49 -6.12 8.03
N SER A 159 -15.83 -5.88 6.91
CA SER A 159 -16.45 -5.86 5.57
C SER A 159 -15.68 -6.63 4.49
N ALA A 160 -14.58 -7.29 4.85
CA ALA A 160 -13.73 -7.99 3.90
C ALA A 160 -12.94 -9.10 4.59
N ALA A 161 -12.42 -10.03 3.81
CA ALA A 161 -11.44 -11.00 4.29
C ALA A 161 -10.35 -11.18 3.24
N TYR A 162 -9.24 -11.77 3.64
CA TYR A 162 -8.31 -12.37 2.67
C TYR A 162 -7.82 -13.72 3.15
N LEU A 163 -7.48 -14.57 2.18
CA LEU A 163 -6.91 -15.88 2.42
C LEU A 163 -5.42 -15.87 2.05
N LEU A 164 -4.56 -16.09 3.04
CA LEU A 164 -3.12 -16.22 2.86
C LEU A 164 -2.75 -17.46 2.04
N GLU A 165 -1.77 -17.28 1.16
CA GLU A 165 -1.13 -18.37 0.43
C GLU A 165 -0.14 -19.12 1.35
N PRO A 166 0.03 -20.44 1.20
CA PRO A 166 0.79 -21.27 2.14
C PRO A 166 2.31 -21.23 1.91
N CYS A 167 2.83 -20.11 1.40
CA CYS A 167 4.24 -19.98 1.08
C CYS A 167 4.68 -18.51 1.08
N THR A 168 5.93 -18.30 1.46
CA THR A 168 6.61 -17.02 1.31
C THR A 168 6.85 -16.68 -0.15
N ARG A 169 7.02 -15.39 -0.43
CA ARG A 169 7.24 -14.83 -1.77
C ARG A 169 8.42 -13.86 -1.75
N GLU A 170 8.99 -13.64 -2.92
CA GLU A 170 9.86 -12.51 -3.20
C GLU A 170 9.04 -11.32 -3.73
N LEU A 171 9.50 -10.10 -3.46
CA LEU A 171 8.81 -8.87 -3.89
C LEU A 171 8.54 -8.85 -5.40
N ALA A 172 9.51 -9.30 -6.20
CA ALA A 172 9.40 -9.34 -7.66
C ALA A 172 8.25 -10.24 -8.17
N GLU A 173 7.83 -11.25 -7.40
CA GLU A 173 6.70 -12.10 -7.80
C GLU A 173 5.37 -11.34 -7.84
N PHE A 174 5.27 -10.22 -7.13
CA PHE A 174 4.07 -9.37 -7.13
C PHE A 174 4.02 -8.38 -8.31
N GLU A 175 5.10 -8.23 -9.09
CA GLU A 175 5.21 -7.22 -10.15
C GLU A 175 4.03 -7.27 -11.14
N ALA A 176 3.71 -8.47 -11.64
CA ALA A 176 2.63 -8.64 -12.59
C ALA A 176 1.25 -8.27 -12.01
N MET A 177 1.01 -8.57 -10.73
CA MET A 177 -0.27 -8.26 -10.08
C MET A 177 -0.35 -6.79 -9.64
N ALA A 178 0.77 -6.19 -9.24
CA ALA A 178 0.89 -4.76 -8.99
C ALA A 178 0.62 -3.95 -10.26
N TRP A 179 1.21 -4.37 -11.39
CA TRP A 179 0.92 -3.80 -12.70
C TRP A 179 -0.56 -3.97 -13.07
N TRP A 180 -1.14 -5.15 -12.91
CA TRP A 180 -2.56 -5.37 -13.18
C TRP A 180 -3.44 -4.47 -12.31
N HIS A 181 -3.16 -4.38 -11.00
CA HIS A 181 -3.90 -3.52 -10.08
C HIS A 181 -3.81 -2.04 -10.44
N SER A 182 -2.71 -1.59 -11.04
CA SER A 182 -2.49 -0.19 -11.38
C SER A 182 -2.82 0.19 -12.83
N THR A 183 -3.16 -0.77 -13.70
CA THR A 183 -3.38 -0.49 -15.12
C THR A 183 -4.65 -1.11 -15.70
N SER A 184 -5.15 -2.20 -15.12
CA SER A 184 -6.31 -2.91 -15.65
C SER A 184 -7.59 -2.16 -15.33
N PRO A 185 -8.49 -1.87 -16.30
CA PRO A 185 -9.79 -1.26 -16.03
C PRO A 185 -10.70 -2.13 -15.14
N ARG A 186 -10.35 -3.41 -14.94
CA ARG A 186 -11.05 -4.33 -14.04
C ARG A 186 -10.56 -4.24 -12.59
N SER A 187 -9.48 -3.50 -12.33
CA SER A 187 -8.98 -3.27 -10.99
C SER A 187 -9.87 -2.27 -10.25
N ARG A 188 -10.15 -2.52 -8.97
CA ARG A 188 -10.79 -1.52 -8.10
C ARG A 188 -9.96 -0.24 -7.99
N PHE A 189 -8.63 -0.35 -8.11
CA PHE A 189 -7.71 0.77 -7.90
C PHE A 189 -7.63 1.72 -9.10
N THR A 190 -8.02 1.28 -10.29
CA THR A 190 -8.17 2.17 -11.45
C THR A 190 -9.60 2.72 -11.56
N GLY A 191 -10.58 2.03 -10.98
CA GLY A 191 -12.00 2.42 -11.05
C GLY A 191 -12.45 3.37 -9.93
N SER A 192 -11.73 3.45 -8.82
CA SER A 192 -12.06 4.33 -7.69
C SER A 192 -10.81 4.93 -7.09
N LEU A 193 -10.87 6.20 -6.72
CA LEU A 193 -9.81 6.90 -5.99
C LEU A 193 -10.03 6.76 -4.50
N ILE A 194 -8.95 6.48 -3.79
CA ILE A 194 -8.92 6.43 -2.33
C ILE A 194 -7.57 6.93 -1.83
N ALA A 195 -7.60 7.78 -0.82
CA ALA A 195 -6.46 8.08 0.03
C ALA A 195 -6.96 8.08 1.47
N THR A 196 -6.40 7.25 2.34
CA THR A 196 -6.91 7.04 3.70
C THR A 196 -5.79 6.88 4.71
N LEU A 197 -6.00 7.41 5.90
CA LEU A 197 -5.08 7.32 7.02
C LEU A 197 -5.87 7.20 8.34
N PRO A 198 -5.51 6.26 9.23
CA PRO A 198 -6.01 6.28 10.60
C PRO A 198 -5.47 7.52 11.33
N VAL A 199 -6.34 8.18 12.07
CA VAL A 199 -6.03 9.37 12.87
C VAL A 199 -6.47 9.15 14.30
N ASP A 200 -6.06 10.02 15.22
CA ASP A 200 -6.51 9.94 16.60
C ASP A 200 -8.05 10.03 16.66
N GLY A 201 -8.68 8.98 17.20
CA GLY A 201 -10.14 8.90 17.31
C GLY A 201 -10.87 8.42 16.06
N GLY A 202 -10.18 7.92 15.03
CA GLY A 202 -10.86 7.35 13.86
C GLY A 202 -10.01 7.22 12.59
N ARG A 203 -10.62 7.53 11.44
CA ARG A 203 -10.00 7.45 10.12
C ARG A 203 -10.48 8.58 9.23
N VAL A 204 -9.57 9.15 8.45
CA VAL A 204 -9.89 10.14 7.42
C VAL A 204 -9.60 9.54 6.06
N SER A 205 -10.54 9.68 5.13
CA SER A 205 -10.40 9.23 3.75
C SER A 205 -10.86 10.28 2.76
N ILE A 206 -10.21 10.34 1.61
CA ILE A 206 -10.66 11.08 0.42
C ILE A 206 -11.01 10.06 -0.66
N THR A 207 -12.14 10.26 -1.34
CA THR A 207 -12.55 9.51 -2.54
C THR A 207 -13.20 10.46 -3.55
N GLY A 208 -13.71 9.94 -4.66
CA GLY A 208 -14.24 10.74 -5.78
C GLY A 208 -13.15 11.18 -6.75
N GLY A 209 -13.42 12.18 -7.59
CA GLY A 209 -12.49 12.70 -8.59
C GLY A 209 -12.57 14.21 -8.75
N ALA A 210 -12.03 14.71 -9.87
CA ALA A 210 -11.86 16.14 -10.14
C ALA A 210 -13.11 17.01 -9.90
N ASP A 211 -14.30 16.42 -10.11
CA ASP A 211 -15.59 17.12 -10.02
C ASP A 211 -16.38 16.79 -8.74
N ASP A 212 -15.94 15.80 -7.94
CA ASP A 212 -16.75 15.21 -6.86
C ASP A 212 -15.91 14.63 -5.70
N TYR A 213 -14.80 15.28 -5.34
CA TYR A 213 -14.03 14.85 -4.17
C TYR A 213 -14.91 14.84 -2.91
N ARG A 214 -14.79 13.77 -2.14
CA ARG A 214 -15.50 13.60 -0.88
C ARG A 214 -14.53 13.32 0.25
N LEU A 215 -14.72 14.05 1.34
CA LEU A 215 -14.14 13.74 2.64
C LEU A 215 -15.03 12.72 3.33
N ILE A 216 -14.39 11.70 3.90
CA ILE A 216 -15.05 10.72 4.73
C ILE A 216 -14.30 10.65 6.05
N VAL A 217 -14.99 10.96 7.15
CA VAL A 217 -14.48 10.80 8.50
C VAL A 217 -15.25 9.67 9.19
N THR A 218 -14.52 8.67 9.64
CA THR A 218 -15.03 7.56 10.45
C THR A 218 -14.57 7.75 11.88
N ASP A 219 -15.48 7.88 12.85
CA ASP A 219 -15.13 8.00 14.27
C ASP A 219 -14.72 6.64 14.87
N ALA A 220 -14.21 6.64 16.11
CA ALA A 220 -13.80 5.43 16.83
C ALA A 220 -14.93 4.41 17.08
N ARG A 221 -16.20 4.79 16.86
CA ARG A 221 -17.36 3.90 16.95
C ARG A 221 -17.78 3.37 15.58
N GLY A 222 -17.04 3.69 14.52
CA GLY A 222 -17.36 3.31 13.14
C GLY A 222 -18.39 4.22 12.46
N THR A 223 -18.79 5.34 13.08
CA THR A 223 -19.76 6.26 12.50
C THR A 223 -19.11 7.04 11.36
N ARG A 224 -19.66 6.90 10.15
CA ARG A 224 -19.20 7.62 8.96
C ARG A 224 -19.97 8.92 8.75
N THR A 225 -19.23 9.99 8.49
CA THR A 225 -19.74 11.26 7.99
C THR A 225 -19.06 11.60 6.67
N GLU A 226 -19.83 12.07 5.71
CA GLU A 226 -19.34 12.45 4.38
C GLU A 226 -19.63 13.91 4.10
N SER A 227 -18.68 14.60 3.46
CA SER A 227 -18.89 15.96 2.96
C SER A 227 -18.14 16.18 1.65
N ASP A 228 -18.71 16.97 0.75
CA ASP A 228 -18.07 17.32 -0.50
C ASP A 228 -16.87 18.25 -0.27
N LEU A 229 -15.84 18.10 -1.08
CA LEU A 229 -14.66 18.94 -1.12
C LEU A 229 -14.48 19.48 -2.54
N ASP A 230 -14.18 20.77 -2.64
CA ASP A 230 -13.57 21.27 -3.87
C ASP A 230 -12.12 20.77 -3.99
N HIS A 231 -11.53 20.94 -5.17
CA HIS A 231 -10.17 20.48 -5.44
C HIS A 231 -9.12 21.04 -4.46
N ARG A 232 -9.26 22.31 -4.05
CA ARG A 232 -8.31 22.98 -3.16
C ARG A 232 -8.40 22.39 -1.75
N ALA A 233 -9.62 22.19 -1.25
CA ALA A 233 -9.87 21.58 0.06
C ALA A 233 -9.39 20.12 0.09
N ALA A 234 -9.62 19.36 -0.99
CA ALA A 234 -9.10 17.99 -1.11
C ALA A 234 -7.56 17.95 -1.06
N LEU A 235 -6.89 18.85 -1.78
CA LEU A 235 -5.42 18.95 -1.76
C LEU A 235 -4.90 19.33 -0.36
N ASP A 236 -5.58 20.24 0.33
CA ASP A 236 -5.24 20.63 1.70
C ASP A 236 -5.39 19.46 2.69
N VAL A 237 -6.44 18.64 2.57
CA VAL A 237 -6.61 17.43 3.40
C VAL A 237 -5.51 16.41 3.10
N CYS A 238 -5.19 16.15 1.84
CA CYS A 238 -4.08 15.26 1.47
C CYS A 238 -2.75 15.69 2.11
N ARG A 239 -2.41 16.97 2.03
CA ARG A 239 -1.15 17.50 2.56
C ARG A 239 -1.11 17.50 4.08
N ARG A 240 -2.16 18.04 4.72
CA ARG A 240 -2.13 18.34 6.16
C ARG A 240 -2.56 17.16 7.02
N VAL A 241 -3.54 16.38 6.54
CA VAL A 241 -4.12 15.27 7.31
C VAL A 241 -3.50 13.94 6.88
N LEU A 242 -3.50 13.64 5.57
CA LEU A 242 -2.95 12.38 5.06
C LEU A 242 -1.42 12.39 4.93
N ARG A 243 -0.78 13.53 5.16
CA ARG A 243 0.68 13.72 5.21
C ARG A 243 1.37 13.40 3.88
N LEU A 244 0.68 13.63 2.78
CA LEU A 244 1.19 13.44 1.42
C LEU A 244 1.90 14.68 0.93
N ASP A 245 3.11 14.51 0.40
CA ASP A 245 3.77 15.56 -0.37
C ASP A 245 3.35 15.46 -1.84
N ILE A 246 2.34 16.25 -2.20
CA ILE A 246 1.75 16.28 -3.54
C ILE A 246 1.44 17.71 -3.97
N ASP A 247 1.58 17.97 -5.27
CA ASP A 247 1.29 19.28 -5.86
C ASP A 247 -0.06 19.35 -6.55
N GLU A 248 -0.57 18.22 -6.99
CA GLU A 248 -1.83 18.11 -7.73
C GLU A 248 -2.60 16.85 -7.33
N LEU A 249 -3.91 16.92 -7.54
CA LEU A 249 -4.80 15.76 -7.51
C LEU A 249 -5.30 15.44 -8.93
N PRO A 250 -5.71 14.19 -9.19
CA PRO A 250 -6.21 13.78 -10.50
C PRO A 250 -7.35 14.69 -11.01
N SER A 251 -7.07 15.45 -12.08
CA SER A 251 -7.97 16.50 -12.60
C SER A 251 -8.91 16.04 -13.72
N LEU A 252 -8.96 14.74 -14.03
CA LEU A 252 -9.88 14.16 -15.00
C LEU A 252 -10.91 13.25 -14.30
N PRO A 253 -12.15 13.15 -14.82
CA PRO A 253 -13.12 12.21 -14.30
C PRO A 253 -12.54 10.79 -14.33
N LEU A 254 -12.68 10.08 -13.20
CA LEU A 254 -12.32 8.67 -13.08
C LEU A 254 -13.08 7.89 -14.16
N GLY A 255 -12.36 7.25 -15.08
CA GLY A 255 -12.94 6.49 -16.20
C GLY A 255 -12.81 7.13 -17.59
N SER A 256 -12.19 8.30 -17.73
CA SER A 256 -11.81 8.81 -19.06
C SER A 256 -10.53 8.16 -19.56
N VAL A 257 -10.61 6.89 -19.98
CA VAL A 257 -9.60 6.32 -20.87
C VAL A 257 -9.55 7.25 -22.08
N ARG A 258 -8.46 8.01 -22.24
CA ARG A 258 -8.18 8.70 -23.50
C ARG A 258 -8.06 7.61 -24.55
N ASP A 259 -9.13 7.43 -25.33
CA ASP A 259 -9.04 6.81 -26.63
C ASP A 259 -8.05 7.67 -27.45
N ARG A 260 -6.78 7.28 -27.45
CA ARG A 260 -5.80 7.81 -28.38
C ARG A 260 -6.15 7.22 -29.73
N SER A 261 -7.17 7.82 -30.34
CA SER A 261 -7.51 7.66 -31.74
C SER A 261 -6.21 7.73 -32.54
N HIS A 262 -5.88 6.60 -33.17
CA HIS A 262 -4.92 6.55 -34.27
C HIS A 262 -5.45 7.43 -35.39
N SER A 263 -5.07 8.71 -35.38
CA SER A 263 -5.18 9.59 -36.53
C SER A 263 -3.81 9.64 -37.22
N GLY A 264 -3.61 8.70 -38.14
CA GLY A 264 -2.49 8.64 -39.06
C GLY A 264 -2.98 8.16 -40.42
N ARG A 265 -3.43 9.11 -41.23
CA ARG A 265 -3.86 8.93 -42.63
C ARG A 265 -2.74 8.33 -43.49
N HIS A 266 -3.12 7.45 -44.42
CA HIS A 266 -2.74 7.35 -45.85
C HIS A 266 -3.43 6.07 -46.37
N GLY A 267 -4.12 5.96 -47.49
CA GLY A 267 -4.37 6.78 -48.66
C GLY A 267 -4.82 5.81 -49.78
N VAL A 268 -5.92 6.14 -50.45
CA VAL A 268 -6.20 5.84 -51.88
C VAL A 268 -6.18 4.37 -52.36
N GLY A 269 -7.39 3.86 -52.66
CA GLY A 269 -7.74 3.50 -54.04
C GLY A 269 -7.53 2.06 -54.56
N ASN A 270 -8.66 1.52 -55.03
CA ASN A 270 -8.86 0.63 -56.17
C ASN A 270 -8.58 -0.88 -56.04
N GLY A 271 -9.65 -1.63 -56.33
CA GLY A 271 -9.53 -2.84 -57.17
C GLY A 271 -10.24 -4.06 -56.61
N ASN A 272 -11.54 -4.21 -56.94
CA ASN A 272 -12.13 -5.54 -57.08
C ASN A 272 -11.64 -6.11 -58.42
N PRO A 273 -11.19 -7.37 -58.54
CA PRO A 273 -12.10 -8.50 -58.79
C PRO A 273 -11.60 -9.84 -58.16
N ARG A 274 -12.32 -10.94 -58.00
CA ARG A 274 -13.58 -11.50 -58.51
C ARG A 274 -14.28 -12.24 -57.36
#